data_AF-A0A841EHZ4-F1
#
_entry.id   AF-A0A841EHZ4-F1
#
_cell.length_a   1.000
_cell.length_b   1.000
_cell.length_c   1.000
_cell.angle_alpha   90.00
_cell.angle_beta   90.00
_cell.angle_gamma   90.00
#
_symmetry.space_group_name_H-M   'P 1'
#
loop_
_entity.id
_entity.type
_entity.pdbx_description
1 polymer ?
#
loop_
_entity_poly.entity_id
_entity_poly.type
_entity_poly.pdbx_seq_one_letter_code
_entity_poly.pdbx_strand_id
1 'polypeptide(L)'
;MITASTASGGAAWEPPEPCGARTDPLGPGEAVALVGDLFRHGRRSSALESLAPGEPQWLLAELGDGRITGACPRDTWRLSCTDPQTARLSAPPLDPGGADAWRLLGAAVFSPSAQIHIGEGAEGAWATRDSDDVGRLPPWLAPRDRSFLLAGWRAGPRSSSDLGGDIPFSIGRELSGATACHPVSWQDFDASAGTQDAPAPAAVGTWLRVREYWAQDPETGAVGVAHHRLTAYSAGPKPTPPVGLDVADDAYR
;
A
#
# COMPACT_ATOMS: atom_id res chain seq x y z
N MET A 1 53.54 -15.01 -27.22
CA MET A 1 52.18 -15.34 -27.67
C MET A 1 51.43 -15.81 -26.43
N ILE A 2 50.74 -14.90 -25.75
CA ILE A 2 50.01 -15.17 -24.50
C ILE A 2 48.55 -15.36 -24.90
N THR A 3 48.04 -16.57 -24.76
CA THR A 3 46.63 -16.89 -24.95
C THR A 3 45.82 -16.25 -23.83
N ALA A 4 44.97 -15.29 -24.19
CA ALA A 4 44.00 -14.70 -23.29
C ALA A 4 43.01 -15.78 -22.84
N SER A 5 42.97 -16.02 -21.52
CA SER A 5 41.92 -16.78 -20.87
C SER A 5 40.62 -15.98 -21.01
N THR A 6 39.67 -16.51 -21.77
CA THR A 6 38.29 -16.00 -21.80
C THR A 6 37.65 -16.32 -20.46
N ALA A 7 37.61 -15.31 -19.59
CA ALA A 7 36.86 -15.36 -18.35
C ALA A 7 35.40 -15.73 -18.66
N SER A 8 34.94 -16.76 -17.96
CA SER A 8 33.58 -17.26 -17.91
C SER A 8 32.59 -16.11 -17.75
N GLY A 9 31.54 -16.11 -18.58
CA GLY A 9 30.41 -15.21 -18.45
C GLY A 9 29.84 -15.30 -17.03
N GLY A 10 29.86 -14.17 -16.31
CA GLY A 10 29.14 -14.06 -15.06
C GLY A 10 27.66 -14.26 -15.35
N ALA A 11 27.07 -15.29 -14.77
CA ALA A 11 25.62 -15.40 -14.75
C ALA A 11 25.07 -14.11 -14.15
N ALA A 12 24.12 -13.48 -14.83
CA ALA A 12 23.42 -12.34 -14.27
C ALA A 12 22.81 -12.79 -12.94
N TRP A 13 23.08 -12.06 -11.86
CA TRP A 13 22.47 -12.34 -10.57
C TRP A 13 20.95 -12.17 -10.72
N GLU A 14 20.20 -13.25 -10.54
CA GLU A 14 18.75 -13.22 -10.46
C GLU A 14 18.33 -13.13 -8.99
N PRO A 15 17.43 -12.20 -8.63
CA PRO A 15 16.96 -12.09 -7.27
C PRO A 15 16.22 -13.38 -6.87
N PRO A 16 16.48 -13.91 -5.66
CA PRO A 16 15.77 -15.07 -5.16
C PRO A 16 14.27 -14.77 -4.99
N GLU A 17 13.46 -15.82 -5.08
CA GLU A 17 12.01 -15.73 -4.87
C GLU A 17 11.69 -15.28 -3.42
N PRO A 18 10.68 -14.41 -3.23
CA PRO A 18 10.18 -14.07 -1.90
C PRO A 18 9.71 -15.31 -1.13
N CYS A 19 9.97 -15.34 0.18
CA CYS A 19 9.42 -16.30 1.11
C CYS A 19 8.30 -15.66 1.94
N GLY A 20 7.29 -16.44 2.31
CA GLY A 20 6.15 -15.97 3.11
C GLY A 20 5.04 -15.28 2.31
N ALA A 21 5.25 -15.03 1.02
CA ALA A 21 4.24 -14.59 0.08
C ALA A 21 4.21 -15.50 -1.15
N ARG A 22 3.02 -15.65 -1.73
CA ARG A 22 2.81 -16.21 -3.06
C ARG A 22 2.19 -15.16 -3.94
N THR A 23 2.80 -14.91 -5.10
CA THR A 23 2.30 -13.99 -6.12
C THR A 23 2.00 -14.75 -7.40
N ASP A 24 0.76 -14.69 -7.86
CA ASP A 24 0.33 -15.29 -9.11
C ASP A 24 -0.16 -14.19 -10.07
N PRO A 25 0.22 -14.22 -11.36
CA PRO A 25 -0.36 -13.31 -12.34
C PRO A 25 -1.85 -13.60 -12.52
N LEU A 26 -2.65 -12.54 -12.62
CA LEU A 26 -4.06 -12.63 -12.97
C LEU A 26 -4.24 -12.59 -14.49
N GLY A 27 -5.27 -13.27 -14.99
CA GLY A 27 -5.62 -13.21 -16.40
C GLY A 27 -6.08 -11.79 -16.80
N PRO A 28 -5.88 -11.35 -18.05
CA PRO A 28 -6.32 -10.03 -18.51
C PRO A 28 -7.83 -9.77 -18.26
N GLY A 29 -8.66 -10.81 -18.36
CA GLY A 29 -10.10 -10.71 -18.09
C GLY A 29 -10.44 -10.46 -16.62
N GLU A 30 -9.59 -10.90 -15.68
CA GLU A 30 -9.82 -10.73 -14.23
C GLU A 30 -9.47 -9.30 -13.79
N ALA A 31 -8.41 -8.72 -14.35
CA ALA A 31 -8.06 -7.32 -14.11
C ALA A 31 -9.18 -6.38 -14.60
N VAL A 32 -9.70 -6.62 -15.80
CA VAL A 32 -10.84 -5.85 -16.35
C VAL A 32 -12.09 -6.05 -15.51
N ALA A 33 -12.38 -7.29 -15.08
CA ALA A 33 -13.52 -7.57 -14.20
C ALA A 33 -13.39 -6.84 -12.85
N LEU A 34 -12.19 -6.78 -12.28
CA LEU A 34 -11.90 -6.04 -11.05
C LEU A 34 -12.17 -4.54 -11.20
N VAL A 35 -11.64 -3.92 -12.27
CA VAL A 35 -11.92 -2.51 -12.60
C VAL A 35 -13.42 -2.29 -12.80
N GLY A 36 -14.11 -3.23 -13.46
CA GLY A 36 -15.56 -3.21 -13.61
C GLY A 36 -16.32 -3.28 -12.29
N ASP A 37 -15.98 -4.22 -11.40
CA ASP A 37 -16.61 -4.36 -10.09
C ASP A 37 -16.43 -3.09 -9.24
N LEU A 38 -15.23 -2.50 -9.26
CA LEU A 38 -14.92 -1.26 -8.54
C LEU A 38 -15.67 -0.05 -9.12
N PHE A 39 -15.40 0.30 -10.39
CA PHE A 39 -15.78 1.59 -10.96
C PHE A 39 -17.12 1.59 -11.69
N ARG A 40 -17.60 0.44 -12.17
CA ARG A 40 -18.95 0.33 -12.78
C ARG A 40 -20.01 -0.03 -11.74
N HIS A 41 -19.73 -1.05 -10.94
CA HIS A 41 -20.74 -1.67 -10.09
C HIS A 41 -20.66 -1.23 -8.63
N GLY A 42 -19.53 -0.65 -8.19
CA GLY A 42 -19.33 -0.29 -6.79
C GLY A 42 -19.40 -1.48 -5.84
N ARG A 43 -19.05 -2.68 -6.32
CA ARG A 43 -19.17 -3.95 -5.58
C ARG A 43 -17.82 -4.46 -5.15
N ARG A 44 -17.83 -5.18 -4.03
CA ARG A 44 -16.71 -5.95 -3.50
C ARG A 44 -16.00 -6.75 -4.61
N SER A 45 -14.67 -6.75 -4.58
CA SER A 45 -13.88 -7.54 -5.52
C SER A 45 -14.07 -9.03 -5.25
N SER A 46 -14.63 -9.75 -6.22
CA SER A 46 -14.79 -11.21 -6.16
C SER A 46 -13.44 -11.94 -6.18
N ALA A 47 -12.48 -11.44 -6.96
CA ALA A 47 -11.13 -11.97 -7.02
C ALA A 47 -10.44 -11.87 -5.64
N LEU A 48 -10.49 -10.71 -4.99
CA LEU A 48 -9.90 -10.55 -3.67
C LEU A 48 -10.69 -11.31 -2.59
N GLU A 49 -12.01 -11.42 -2.71
CA GLU A 49 -12.85 -12.21 -1.80
C GLU A 49 -12.47 -13.69 -1.82
N SER A 50 -12.13 -14.24 -2.99
CA SER A 50 -11.69 -15.64 -3.09
C SER A 50 -10.35 -15.90 -2.39
N LEU A 51 -9.50 -14.88 -2.29
CA LEU A 51 -8.19 -14.95 -1.65
C LEU A 51 -8.27 -14.69 -0.15
N ALA A 52 -9.16 -13.79 0.26
CA ALA A 52 -9.31 -13.33 1.64
C ALA A 52 -10.81 -13.18 2.01
N PRO A 53 -11.52 -14.30 2.22
CA PRO A 53 -12.97 -14.29 2.44
C PRO A 53 -13.37 -13.47 3.66
N GLY A 54 -14.35 -12.57 3.49
CA GLY A 54 -14.94 -11.77 4.57
C GLY A 54 -14.04 -10.66 5.15
N GLU A 55 -12.82 -10.47 4.65
CA GLU A 55 -11.92 -9.42 5.14
C GLU A 55 -12.29 -8.02 4.60
N PRO A 56 -12.08 -6.92 5.33
CA PRO A 56 -12.27 -5.59 4.74
C PRO A 56 -11.36 -5.40 3.51
N GLN A 57 -11.87 -4.73 2.48
CA GLN A 57 -11.09 -4.37 1.29
C GLN A 57 -10.84 -2.87 1.25
N TRP A 58 -9.67 -2.47 0.76
CA TRP A 58 -9.29 -1.08 0.50
C TRP A 58 -8.75 -0.91 -0.90
N LEU A 59 -8.89 0.31 -1.42
CA LEU A 59 -8.40 0.71 -2.73
C LEU A 59 -7.43 1.88 -2.55
N LEU A 60 -6.29 1.78 -3.20
CA LEU A 60 -5.40 2.89 -3.53
C LEU A 60 -5.06 2.82 -5.01
N ALA A 61 -5.56 3.77 -5.80
CA ALA A 61 -5.23 3.91 -7.21
C ALA A 61 -4.53 5.25 -7.44
N GLU A 62 -3.37 5.19 -8.09
CA GLU A 62 -2.61 6.35 -8.55
C GLU A 62 -2.83 6.53 -10.05
N LEU A 63 -3.23 7.75 -10.42
CA LEU A 63 -3.49 8.15 -11.79
C LEU A 63 -2.63 9.37 -12.12
N GLY A 64 -2.36 9.59 -13.41
CA GLY A 64 -1.61 10.77 -13.87
C GLY A 64 -2.24 12.11 -13.48
N ASP A 65 -3.54 12.13 -13.16
CA ASP A 65 -4.31 13.30 -12.78
C ASP A 65 -4.80 13.30 -11.32
N GLY A 66 -4.35 12.36 -10.50
CA GLY A 66 -4.66 12.33 -9.07
C GLY A 66 -4.73 10.93 -8.48
N ARG A 67 -5.54 10.78 -7.43
CA ARG A 67 -5.73 9.48 -6.76
C ARG A 67 -7.20 9.17 -6.58
N ILE A 68 -7.49 7.88 -6.51
CA ILE A 68 -8.77 7.35 -6.04
C ILE A 68 -8.49 6.42 -4.88
N THR A 69 -9.15 6.64 -3.75
CA THR A 69 -9.13 5.73 -2.61
C THR A 69 -10.52 5.22 -2.31
N GLY A 70 -10.60 4.15 -1.55
CA GLY A 70 -11.88 3.66 -1.08
C GLY A 70 -11.75 2.55 -0.06
N ALA A 71 -12.88 2.21 0.55
CA ALA A 71 -13.00 0.99 1.34
C ALA A 71 -14.32 0.28 1.05
N CYS A 72 -14.30 -1.02 1.28
CA CYS A 72 -15.42 -1.93 1.22
C CYS A 72 -15.32 -2.89 2.41
N PRO A 73 -15.82 -2.50 3.60
CA PRO A 73 -15.79 -3.34 4.79
C PRO A 73 -16.75 -4.53 4.67
N ARG A 74 -17.76 -4.45 3.79
CA ARG A 74 -18.73 -5.50 3.51
C ARG A 74 -18.91 -5.61 1.99
N ASP A 75 -20.07 -5.19 1.46
CA ASP A 75 -20.48 -5.53 0.07
C ASP A 75 -20.32 -4.38 -0.93
N THR A 76 -20.42 -3.13 -0.45
CA THR A 76 -20.45 -1.93 -1.31
C THR A 76 -19.21 -1.08 -1.08
N TRP A 77 -18.62 -0.59 -2.16
CA TRP A 77 -17.55 0.39 -2.08
C TRP A 77 -18.07 1.77 -1.78
N ARG A 78 -17.36 2.46 -0.90
CA ARG A 78 -17.37 3.91 -0.84
C ARG A 78 -16.07 4.39 -1.47
N LEU A 79 -16.16 5.00 -2.66
CA LEU A 79 -15.02 5.51 -3.41
C LEU A 79 -14.93 7.03 -3.29
N SER A 80 -13.71 7.54 -3.23
CA SER A 80 -13.46 8.97 -3.08
C SER A 80 -13.87 9.77 -4.32
N CYS A 81 -13.88 9.15 -5.51
CA CYS A 81 -14.25 9.81 -6.77
C CYS A 81 -15.76 9.91 -7.02
N THR A 82 -16.57 9.09 -6.34
CA THR A 82 -18.04 9.09 -6.50
C THR A 82 -18.77 9.66 -5.29
N ASP A 83 -18.08 9.79 -4.15
CA ASP A 83 -18.66 10.38 -2.96
C ASP A 83 -18.82 11.90 -3.11
N PRO A 84 -20.02 12.47 -2.89
CA PRO A 84 -20.29 13.89 -3.13
C PRO A 84 -19.36 14.86 -2.37
N GLN A 85 -18.80 14.44 -1.24
CA GLN A 85 -17.97 15.28 -0.39
C GLN A 85 -16.49 15.24 -0.80
N THR A 86 -16.05 14.16 -1.44
CA THR A 86 -14.62 13.93 -1.82
C THR A 86 -14.36 13.90 -3.32
N ALA A 87 -15.39 13.79 -4.17
CA ALA A 87 -15.25 13.66 -5.63
C ALA A 87 -14.40 14.76 -6.26
N ARG A 88 -14.58 16.02 -5.82
CA ARG A 88 -13.82 17.18 -6.34
C ARG A 88 -12.32 17.18 -5.99
N LEU A 89 -11.91 16.31 -5.06
CA LEU A 89 -10.52 16.18 -4.58
C LEU A 89 -9.87 14.88 -5.09
N SER A 90 -10.62 14.05 -5.80
CA SER A 90 -10.16 12.78 -6.33
C SER A 90 -10.03 12.87 -7.85
N ALA A 91 -9.23 11.97 -8.42
CA ALA A 91 -9.26 11.79 -9.86
C ALA A 91 -10.66 11.31 -10.31
N PRO A 92 -11.13 11.67 -11.52
CA PRO A 92 -12.34 11.09 -12.10
C PRO A 92 -12.25 9.56 -12.14
N PRO A 93 -13.36 8.82 -11.93
CA PRO A 93 -13.38 7.37 -12.01
C PRO A 93 -12.82 6.89 -13.35
N LEU A 94 -12.12 5.74 -13.34
CA LEU A 94 -11.69 5.09 -14.57
C LEU A 94 -12.92 4.62 -15.36
N ASP A 95 -12.85 4.70 -16.68
CA ASP A 95 -13.80 4.08 -17.59
C ASP A 95 -13.73 2.56 -17.39
N PRO A 96 -14.83 1.91 -17.00
CA PRO A 96 -14.87 0.46 -16.87
C PRO A 96 -14.71 -0.29 -18.20
N GLY A 97 -14.84 0.41 -19.33
CA GLY A 97 -14.48 -0.11 -20.66
C GLY A 97 -12.98 -0.10 -20.96
N GLY A 98 -12.17 0.52 -20.09
CA GLY A 98 -10.72 0.62 -20.24
C GLY A 98 -10.26 1.71 -21.21
N ALA A 99 -11.14 2.56 -21.72
CA ALA A 99 -10.78 3.60 -22.69
C ALA A 99 -9.77 4.62 -22.14
N ASP A 100 -9.72 4.76 -20.81
CA ASP A 100 -8.83 5.69 -20.10
C ASP A 100 -7.84 4.98 -19.17
N ALA A 101 -7.61 3.67 -19.37
CA ALA A 101 -6.71 2.87 -18.54
C ALA A 101 -5.27 3.42 -18.56
N TRP A 102 -4.86 4.11 -19.64
CA TRP A 102 -3.57 4.82 -19.74
C TRP A 102 -3.35 5.87 -18.64
N ARG A 103 -4.41 6.34 -17.97
CA ARG A 103 -4.30 7.24 -16.82
C ARG A 103 -3.74 6.53 -15.59
N LEU A 104 -3.93 5.22 -15.48
CA LEU A 104 -3.54 4.44 -14.32
C LEU A 104 -2.02 4.25 -14.29
N LEU A 105 -1.37 4.79 -13.26
CA LEU A 105 0.05 4.55 -12.98
C LEU A 105 0.23 3.27 -12.16
N GLY A 106 -0.76 2.94 -11.33
CA GLY A 106 -0.84 1.68 -10.61
C GLY A 106 -1.98 1.69 -9.60
N ALA A 107 -2.50 0.51 -9.27
CA ALA A 107 -3.49 0.37 -8.21
C ALA A 107 -3.21 -0.85 -7.32
N ALA A 108 -3.67 -0.76 -6.09
CA ALA A 108 -3.74 -1.87 -5.16
C ALA A 108 -5.16 -1.97 -4.59
N VAL A 109 -5.76 -3.14 -4.76
CA VAL A 109 -6.97 -3.56 -4.04
C VAL A 109 -6.53 -4.58 -3.00
N PHE A 110 -6.71 -4.31 -1.72
CA PHE A 110 -6.04 -5.11 -0.70
C PHE A 110 -6.88 -5.34 0.55
N SER A 111 -6.53 -6.38 1.28
CA SER A 111 -7.06 -6.79 2.58
C SER A 111 -5.89 -7.10 3.53
N PRO A 112 -6.14 -7.43 4.81
CA PRO A 112 -5.08 -7.85 5.71
C PRO A 112 -4.22 -9.02 5.19
N SER A 113 -4.83 -10.02 4.56
CA SER A 113 -4.13 -11.25 4.12
C SER A 113 -3.86 -11.36 2.62
N ALA A 114 -4.40 -10.46 1.78
CA ALA A 114 -4.20 -10.52 0.32
C ALA A 114 -4.18 -9.14 -0.35
N GLN A 115 -3.60 -9.06 -1.54
CA GLN A 115 -3.58 -7.86 -2.39
C GLN A 115 -3.68 -8.27 -3.85
N ILE A 116 -4.40 -7.49 -4.63
CA ILE A 116 -4.30 -7.47 -6.08
C ILE A 116 -3.64 -6.16 -6.49
N HIS A 117 -2.47 -6.26 -7.10
CA HIS A 117 -1.80 -5.13 -7.73
C HIS A 117 -2.19 -5.08 -9.20
N ILE A 118 -2.56 -3.90 -9.68
CA ILE A 118 -2.83 -3.60 -11.08
C ILE A 118 -1.71 -2.67 -11.55
N GLY A 119 -0.99 -3.08 -12.59
CA GLY A 119 0.10 -2.31 -13.17
C GLY A 119 -0.38 -1.08 -13.94
N GLU A 120 0.60 -0.31 -14.40
CA GLU A 120 0.38 0.83 -15.29
C GLU A 120 -0.48 0.43 -16.50
N GLY A 121 -1.37 1.33 -16.93
CA GLY A 121 -2.23 1.08 -18.08
C GLY A 121 -3.26 -0.05 -17.88
N ALA A 122 -3.33 -0.63 -16.68
CA ALA A 122 -3.99 -1.91 -16.43
C ALA A 122 -3.48 -3.06 -17.34
N GLU A 123 -2.22 -3.00 -17.79
CA GLU A 123 -1.63 -3.98 -18.71
C GLU A 123 -1.41 -5.35 -18.08
N GLY A 124 -1.26 -5.39 -16.75
CA GLY A 124 -1.09 -6.62 -15.98
C GLY A 124 -1.66 -6.48 -14.58
N ALA A 125 -2.00 -7.61 -13.97
CA ALA A 125 -2.36 -7.66 -12.57
C ALA A 125 -1.79 -8.91 -11.91
N TRP A 126 -1.55 -8.82 -10.61
CA TRP A 126 -0.98 -9.89 -9.80
C TRP A 126 -1.72 -9.99 -8.49
N ALA A 127 -2.10 -11.21 -8.12
CA ALA A 127 -2.66 -11.53 -6.83
C ALA A 127 -1.55 -12.04 -5.91
N THR A 128 -1.39 -11.39 -4.76
CA THR A 128 -0.42 -11.75 -3.73
C THR A 128 -1.13 -12.08 -2.44
N ARG A 129 -0.79 -13.22 -1.82
CA ARG A 129 -1.26 -13.62 -0.48
C ARG A 129 -0.14 -14.21 0.36
N ASP A 130 -0.37 -14.39 1.65
CA ASP A 130 0.54 -15.16 2.50
C ASP A 130 0.68 -16.59 1.94
N SER A 131 1.92 -17.07 1.83
CA SER A 131 2.20 -18.44 1.41
C SER A 131 2.07 -19.43 2.58
N ASP A 132 1.86 -20.70 2.26
CA ASP A 132 1.59 -21.75 3.25
C ASP A 132 2.79 -22.04 4.18
N ASP A 133 3.99 -21.62 3.79
CA ASP A 133 5.22 -21.74 4.56
C ASP A 133 5.44 -20.59 5.56
N VAL A 134 4.58 -19.56 5.58
CA VAL A 134 4.76 -18.37 6.43
C VAL A 134 4.97 -18.71 7.91
N GLY A 135 4.29 -19.74 8.42
CA GLY A 135 4.41 -20.21 9.81
C GLY A 135 5.61 -21.11 10.09
N ARG A 136 6.38 -21.49 9.07
CA ARG A 136 7.57 -22.35 9.14
C ARG A 136 8.86 -21.58 8.91
N LEU A 137 8.76 -20.30 8.55
CA LEU A 137 9.92 -19.45 8.31
C LEU A 137 10.68 -19.20 9.62
N PRO A 138 12.02 -19.16 9.56
CA PRO A 138 12.81 -18.63 10.66
C PRO A 138 12.32 -17.22 11.05
N PRO A 139 12.36 -16.83 12.33
CA PRO A 139 11.82 -15.54 12.78
C PRO A 139 12.35 -14.31 12.05
N TRP A 140 13.57 -14.37 11.50
CA TRP A 140 14.20 -13.28 10.77
C TRP A 140 13.73 -13.13 9.31
N LEU A 141 13.17 -14.21 8.72
CA LEU A 141 12.50 -14.23 7.40
C LEU A 141 10.98 -14.14 7.49
N ALA A 142 10.40 -14.32 8.68
CA ALA A 142 8.96 -14.20 8.87
C ALA A 142 8.49 -12.80 8.41
N PRO A 143 7.35 -12.71 7.68
CA PRO A 143 6.85 -11.43 7.22
C PRO A 143 6.57 -10.48 8.38
N ARG A 144 6.96 -9.22 8.22
CA ARG A 144 6.87 -8.22 9.30
C ARG A 144 5.86 -7.15 8.96
N ASP A 145 4.98 -6.87 9.91
CA ASP A 145 4.12 -5.71 9.81
C ASP A 145 4.93 -4.44 10.05
N ARG A 146 4.87 -3.52 9.10
CA ARG A 146 5.40 -2.17 9.18
C ARG A 146 4.27 -1.18 9.05
N SER A 147 4.51 0.00 9.57
CA SER A 147 3.60 1.12 9.40
C SER A 147 4.33 2.25 8.73
N PHE A 148 3.76 2.74 7.64
CA PHE A 148 4.28 3.84 6.85
C PHE A 148 3.31 5.00 6.94
N LEU A 149 3.81 6.15 7.40
CA LEU A 149 2.98 7.34 7.46
C LEU A 149 2.62 7.79 6.05
N LEU A 150 1.32 7.96 5.81
CA LEU A 150 0.87 8.90 4.80
C LEU A 150 0.94 10.26 5.47
N ALA A 151 2.15 10.81 5.58
CA ALA A 151 2.33 12.10 6.21
C ALA A 151 1.77 13.18 5.28
N GLY A 152 0.66 13.77 5.69
CA GLY A 152 0.29 15.07 5.16
C GLY A 152 1.09 16.16 5.85
N TRP A 153 1.56 17.14 5.07
CA TRP A 153 2.26 18.30 5.62
C TRP A 153 1.26 19.26 6.27
N ARG A 154 1.67 19.86 7.40
CA ARG A 154 0.91 20.87 8.16
C ARG A 154 0.48 22.04 7.27
N ALA A 155 -0.81 22.16 6.99
CA ALA A 155 -1.42 23.42 6.52
C ALA A 155 -2.27 24.10 7.61
N GLY A 156 -1.98 23.81 8.89
CA GLY A 156 -2.59 24.43 10.07
C GLY A 156 -3.91 23.78 10.52
N PRO A 157 -4.51 24.24 11.63
CA PRO A 157 -5.66 23.61 12.31
C PRO A 157 -7.00 23.63 11.52
N ARG A 158 -6.96 23.83 10.20
CA ARG A 158 -8.11 23.86 9.28
C ARG A 158 -7.97 22.91 8.09
N SER A 159 -6.90 22.11 8.00
CA SER A 159 -6.57 21.34 6.78
C SER A 159 -7.10 19.91 6.72
N SER A 160 -7.68 19.41 7.80
CA SER A 160 -8.28 18.07 7.85
C SER A 160 -9.68 18.11 8.42
N SER A 161 -10.58 17.34 7.80
CA SER A 161 -11.95 17.19 8.25
C SER A 161 -12.42 15.76 8.01
N ASP A 162 -12.94 15.13 9.05
CA ASP A 162 -13.66 13.86 8.92
C ASP A 162 -15.08 14.12 8.44
N LEU A 163 -15.50 13.34 7.46
CA LEU A 163 -16.77 13.53 6.76
C LEU A 163 -17.90 12.64 7.30
N GLY A 164 -17.61 11.78 8.29
CA GLY A 164 -18.57 10.85 8.91
C GLY A 164 -19.06 9.72 7.98
N GLY A 165 -20.01 8.91 8.47
CA GLY A 165 -20.58 7.75 7.77
C GLY A 165 -19.97 6.40 8.18
N ASP A 166 -20.52 5.30 7.65
CA ASP A 166 -20.11 3.92 7.97
C ASP A 166 -18.63 3.64 7.65
N ILE A 167 -18.08 4.37 6.69
CA ILE A 167 -16.66 4.37 6.32
C ILE A 167 -16.22 5.84 6.35
N PRO A 168 -15.56 6.35 7.40
CA PRO A 168 -15.22 7.76 7.46
C PRO A 168 -14.22 8.11 6.36
N PHE A 169 -14.56 9.05 5.49
CA PHE A 169 -13.55 9.71 4.67
C PHE A 169 -12.93 10.86 5.44
N SER A 170 -11.68 11.10 5.11
CA SER A 170 -10.94 12.24 5.59
C SER A 170 -10.09 12.85 4.50
N ILE A 171 -9.76 14.13 4.65
CA ILE A 171 -9.04 14.90 3.66
C ILE A 171 -7.69 15.30 4.26
N GLY A 172 -6.60 14.96 3.57
CA GLY A 172 -5.23 15.31 3.94
C GLY A 172 -4.49 15.97 2.78
N ARG A 173 -3.44 16.74 3.09
CA ARG A 173 -2.53 17.34 2.09
C ARG A 173 -1.20 16.63 2.09
N GLU A 174 -0.86 15.94 1.02
CA GLU A 174 0.36 15.13 0.90
C GLU A 174 1.63 15.99 0.71
N LEU A 175 2.81 15.37 0.88
CA LEU A 175 4.13 16.02 0.66
C LEU A 175 4.31 16.57 -0.76
N SER A 176 3.63 15.98 -1.75
CA SER A 176 3.58 16.47 -3.13
C SER A 176 2.86 17.81 -3.27
N GLY A 177 2.17 18.27 -2.22
CA GLY A 177 1.31 19.45 -2.23
C GLY A 177 -0.13 19.16 -2.67
N ALA A 178 -0.41 17.95 -3.17
CA ALA A 178 -1.74 17.49 -3.57
C ALA A 178 -2.66 17.24 -2.36
N THR A 179 -3.95 17.43 -2.55
CA THR A 179 -4.97 17.04 -1.57
C THR A 179 -5.49 15.66 -1.93
N ALA A 180 -5.54 14.76 -0.95
CA ALA A 180 -6.04 13.42 -1.12
C ALA A 180 -7.10 13.08 -0.07
N CYS A 181 -7.98 12.15 -0.44
CA CYS A 181 -8.98 11.60 0.47
C CYS A 181 -8.55 10.22 0.92
N HIS A 182 -8.78 9.88 2.19
CA HIS A 182 -8.43 8.58 2.77
C HIS A 182 -9.65 7.94 3.43
N PRO A 183 -9.87 6.62 3.29
CA PRO A 183 -11.07 5.93 3.80
C PRO A 183 -10.95 5.59 5.30
N VAL A 184 -10.35 6.48 6.07
CA VAL A 184 -10.22 6.45 7.53
C VAL A 184 -10.39 7.85 8.07
N SER A 185 -10.57 8.03 9.39
CA SER A 185 -10.49 9.35 10.02
C SER A 185 -9.09 9.94 9.86
N TRP A 186 -8.94 11.19 9.44
CA TRP A 186 -7.62 11.83 9.34
C TRP A 186 -7.38 12.64 10.59
N GLN A 187 -6.18 12.47 11.14
CA GLN A 187 -5.70 13.35 12.20
C GLN A 187 -4.39 13.96 11.73
N ASP A 188 -4.19 15.25 11.98
CA ASP A 188 -2.94 15.91 11.63
C ASP A 188 -1.88 15.55 12.67
N PHE A 189 -0.69 15.13 12.21
CA PHE A 189 0.43 14.89 13.12
C PHE A 189 0.81 16.20 13.81
N ASP A 190 0.46 16.31 15.10
CA ASP A 190 0.86 17.45 15.90
C ASP A 190 2.31 17.29 16.37
N ALA A 191 3.27 17.63 15.52
CA ALA A 191 4.67 17.88 15.89
C ALA A 191 4.80 19.19 16.69
N SER A 192 4.09 19.36 17.81
CA SER A 192 4.42 20.45 18.73
C SER A 192 5.83 20.17 19.26
N ALA A 193 6.79 21.02 18.93
CA ALA A 193 8.13 20.97 19.49
C ALA A 193 8.00 20.96 21.02
N GLY A 194 8.35 19.83 21.65
CA GLY A 194 8.23 19.68 23.08
C GLY A 194 9.03 20.76 23.79
N THR A 195 8.37 21.50 24.68
CA THR A 195 9.08 22.12 25.80
C THR A 195 9.68 20.99 26.64
N GLN A 196 10.93 21.15 27.05
CA GLN A 196 11.88 20.13 27.52
C GLN A 196 11.43 19.21 28.68
N ASP A 197 10.26 19.43 29.30
CA ASP A 197 9.82 18.75 30.53
C ASP A 197 8.40 18.16 30.48
N ALA A 198 7.74 18.09 29.32
CA ALA A 198 6.44 17.42 29.18
C ALA A 198 6.54 16.22 28.22
N PRO A 199 5.89 15.07 28.51
CA PRO A 199 5.77 14.01 27.52
C PRO A 199 5.11 14.60 26.27
N ALA A 200 5.81 14.54 25.14
CA ALA A 200 5.30 15.05 23.87
C ALA A 200 3.93 14.43 23.59
N PRO A 201 2.90 15.22 23.23
CA PRO A 201 1.61 14.66 22.85
C PRO A 201 1.84 13.65 21.72
N ALA A 202 1.21 12.47 21.82
CA ALA A 202 1.33 11.44 20.81
C ALA A 202 0.77 12.00 19.49
N ALA A 203 1.65 12.30 18.53
CA ALA A 203 1.24 12.84 17.24
C ALA A 203 0.28 11.85 16.58
N VAL A 204 -0.97 12.25 16.35
CA VAL A 204 -2.01 11.38 15.81
C VAL A 204 -2.09 11.61 14.30
N GLY A 205 -2.13 10.58 13.46
CA GLY A 205 -2.40 10.75 12.03
C GLY A 205 -2.73 9.48 11.28
N THR A 206 -2.52 9.47 9.97
CA THR A 206 -2.89 8.36 9.08
C THR A 206 -1.66 7.60 8.60
N TRP A 207 -1.75 6.28 8.56
CA TRP A 207 -0.70 5.43 8.01
C TRP A 207 -1.28 4.25 7.26
N LEU A 208 -0.46 3.75 6.34
CA LEU A 208 -0.62 2.43 5.76
C LEU A 208 0.10 1.43 6.65
N ARG A 209 -0.53 0.31 6.90
CA ARG A 209 0.19 -0.88 7.33
C ARG A 209 0.59 -1.64 6.08
N VAL A 210 1.85 -2.05 6.06
CA VAL A 210 2.37 -2.93 5.03
C VAL A 210 2.96 -4.16 5.68
N ARG A 211 3.01 -5.25 4.95
CA ARG A 211 3.69 -6.46 5.34
C ARG A 211 4.89 -6.65 4.43
N GLU A 212 6.07 -6.68 5.03
CA GLU A 212 7.36 -6.91 4.37
C GLU A 212 7.63 -8.40 4.26
N TYR A 213 7.98 -8.84 3.05
CA TYR A 213 8.42 -10.21 2.74
C TYR A 213 9.88 -10.20 2.35
N TRP A 214 10.56 -11.29 2.70
CA TRP A 214 12.00 -11.42 2.57
C TRP A 214 12.32 -12.46 1.51
N ALA A 215 13.44 -12.27 0.81
CA ALA A 215 14.04 -13.33 0.00
C ALA A 215 15.43 -13.63 0.54
N GLN A 216 15.77 -14.92 0.53
CA GLN A 216 17.11 -15.40 0.87
C GLN A 216 17.77 -15.97 -0.37
N ASP A 217 18.97 -15.49 -0.66
CA ASP A 217 19.83 -16.08 -1.68
C ASP A 217 20.33 -17.44 -1.16
N PRO A 218 20.01 -18.55 -1.84
CA PRO A 218 20.37 -19.88 -1.36
C PRO A 218 21.87 -20.17 -1.46
N GLU A 219 22.61 -19.47 -2.31
CA GLU A 219 24.05 -19.68 -2.53
C GLU A 219 24.89 -18.90 -1.52
N THR A 220 24.55 -17.63 -1.31
CA THR A 220 25.32 -16.71 -0.46
C THR A 220 24.75 -16.57 0.95
N GLY A 221 23.48 -16.94 1.14
CA GLY A 221 22.75 -16.67 2.37
C GLY A 221 22.35 -15.22 2.57
N ALA A 222 22.58 -14.35 1.57
CA ALA A 222 22.19 -12.94 1.64
C ALA A 222 20.66 -12.78 1.74
N VAL A 223 20.22 -11.73 2.44
CA VAL A 223 18.80 -11.54 2.78
C VAL A 223 18.39 -10.12 2.42
N GLY A 224 17.31 -9.97 1.66
CA GLY A 224 16.76 -8.69 1.25
C GLY A 224 15.24 -8.63 1.42
N VAL A 225 14.70 -7.42 1.46
CA VAL A 225 13.25 -7.22 1.31
C VAL A 225 12.91 -7.43 -0.16
N ALA A 226 12.03 -8.38 -0.43
CA ALA A 226 11.65 -8.75 -1.79
C ALA A 226 10.30 -8.14 -2.20
N HIS A 227 9.39 -7.96 -1.25
CA HIS A 227 8.05 -7.46 -1.54
C HIS A 227 7.44 -6.71 -0.34
N HIS A 228 6.63 -5.70 -0.63
CA HIS A 228 5.78 -5.01 0.34
C HIS A 228 4.33 -5.16 -0.10
N ARG A 229 3.47 -5.63 0.79
CA ARG A 229 2.02 -5.69 0.57
C ARG A 229 1.31 -4.69 1.46
N LEU A 230 0.41 -3.87 0.93
CA LEU A 230 -0.47 -3.05 1.74
C LEU A 230 -1.48 -3.96 2.46
N THR A 231 -1.68 -3.77 3.76
CA THR A 231 -2.54 -4.65 4.57
C THR A 231 -3.62 -3.92 5.36
N ALA A 232 -3.44 -2.63 5.62
CA ALA A 232 -4.50 -1.82 6.22
C ALA A 232 -4.30 -0.33 5.96
N TYR A 233 -5.41 0.41 5.98
CA TYR A 233 -5.42 1.82 6.35
C TYR A 233 -5.67 1.95 7.85
N SER A 234 -4.98 2.87 8.51
CA SER A 234 -5.14 3.12 9.94
C SER A 234 -4.99 4.58 10.26
N ALA A 235 -5.67 5.00 11.33
CA ALA A 235 -5.57 6.33 11.91
C ALA A 235 -5.39 6.22 13.42
N GLY A 236 -4.69 7.16 14.04
CA GLY A 236 -4.38 7.12 15.48
C GLY A 236 -2.95 7.58 15.80
N PRO A 237 -2.35 7.18 16.93
CA PRO A 237 -1.00 7.62 17.28
C PRO A 237 0.02 7.19 16.23
N LYS A 238 1.00 8.05 15.92
CA LYS A 238 2.14 7.72 15.07
C LYS A 238 2.73 6.39 15.59
N PRO A 239 2.80 5.36 14.75
CA PRO A 239 3.41 4.11 15.16
C PRO A 239 4.85 4.37 15.55
N THR A 240 5.24 3.94 16.76
CA THR A 240 6.62 3.98 17.19
C THR A 240 7.42 3.11 16.22
N PRO A 241 8.50 3.62 15.59
CA PRO A 241 9.37 2.74 14.83
C PRO A 241 9.84 1.59 15.73
N PRO A 242 9.98 0.37 15.20
CA PRO A 242 10.53 -0.73 15.99
C PRO A 242 11.88 -0.29 16.58
N VAL A 243 12.05 -0.53 17.88
CA VAL A 243 13.27 -0.16 18.62
C VAL A 243 14.49 -0.72 17.87
N GLY A 244 15.42 0.16 17.48
CA GLY A 244 16.68 -0.23 16.84
C GLY A 244 16.98 0.41 15.47
N LEU A 245 16.05 1.14 14.86
CA LEU A 245 16.35 1.92 13.64
C LEU A 245 17.06 3.26 13.96
N ASP A 246 16.61 3.98 14.99
CA ASP A 246 17.22 5.27 15.36
C ASP A 246 18.55 5.12 16.11
N VAL A 247 18.75 4.02 16.86
CA VAL A 247 19.98 3.79 17.64
C VAL A 247 21.19 3.50 16.75
N ALA A 248 20.96 2.97 15.53
CA ALA A 248 22.02 2.67 14.58
C ALA A 248 22.51 3.93 13.82
N ASP A 249 21.61 4.86 13.50
CA ASP A 249 21.96 6.11 12.80
C ASP A 249 22.60 7.15 13.73
N ASP A 250 22.20 7.20 15.00
CA ASP A 250 22.79 8.13 15.98
C ASP A 250 24.14 7.65 16.54
N ALA A 251 24.49 6.37 16.37
CA ALA A 251 25.81 5.84 16.77
C ALA A 251 26.94 6.24 15.80
N TYR A 252 26.62 6.85 14.66
CA TYR A 252 27.57 7.27 13.62
C TYR A 252 27.64 8.80 13.40
N ARG A 253 27.13 9.61 14.35
CA ARG A 253 27.33 11.08 14.35
C ARG A 253 28.32 11.54 15.40
#